data_AF-A0A1C4I481-F1
#
_entry.id   AF-A0A1C4I481-F1
#
_cell.length_a   1.000
_cell.length_b   1.000
_cell.length_c   1.000
_cell.angle_alpha   90.00
_cell.angle_beta   90.00
_cell.angle_gamma   90.00
#
_symmetry.space_group_name_H-M   'P 1'
#
loop_
_entity.id
_entity.type
_entity.pdbx_description
1 polymer ?
#
loop_
_entity_poly.entity_id
_entity_poly.type
_entity_poly.pdbx_seq_one_letter_code
_entity_poly.pdbx_strand_id
1 'polypeptide(L)' 'MPTVTRAAVVAADGLTVEDLDLDLWRSADGGEVLRLDEDEFAAGGLAGRDPGAAGQALLALDALEALARGDGFGGLLA' A
#
# COMPACT_ATOMS: atom_id res chain seq x y z
N MET A 1 -9.71 3.76 -0.32
CA MET A 1 -8.39 3.75 0.31
C MET A 1 -7.82 2.36 0.11
N PRO A 2 -6.90 2.17 -0.84
CA PRO A 2 -6.01 1.01 -0.84
C PRO A 2 -5.04 1.08 0.36
N THR A 3 -4.95 -0.03 1.10
CA THR A 3 -3.92 -0.31 2.11
C THR A 3 -2.75 -1.09 1.47
N VAL A 4 -1.53 -0.85 1.94
CA VAL A 4 -0.35 -1.62 1.60
C VAL A 4 -0.22 -2.78 2.57
N THR A 5 -0.17 -3.99 2.02
CA THR A 5 -0.02 -5.21 2.80
C THR A 5 1.25 -5.94 2.43
N ARG A 6 1.69 -6.86 3.30
CA ARG A 6 2.64 -7.90 2.86
C ARG A 6 2.01 -8.71 1.73
N ALA A 7 2.85 -9.27 0.86
CA ALA A 7 2.41 -10.18 -0.18
C ALA A 7 1.57 -11.31 0.43
N ALA A 8 0.39 -11.53 -0.13
CA ALA A 8 -0.57 -12.48 0.40
C ALA A 8 -0.06 -13.92 0.29
N VAL A 9 -0.32 -14.72 1.32
CA VAL A 9 -0.01 -16.16 1.33
C VAL A 9 -1.30 -16.93 1.10
N VAL A 10 -1.35 -17.71 0.02
CA VAL A 10 -2.49 -18.56 -0.34
C VAL A 10 -2.28 -19.95 0.23
N ALA A 11 -3.26 -20.46 0.96
CA ALA A 11 -3.32 -21.82 1.51
C ALA A 11 -4.63 -22.51 1.11
N ALA A 12 -4.74 -23.81 1.41
CA ALA A 12 -5.92 -24.60 1.05
C ALA A 12 -7.21 -24.13 1.72
N ASP A 13 -7.09 -23.50 2.89
CA ASP A 13 -8.19 -22.99 3.72
C ASP A 13 -8.41 -21.47 3.58
N GLY A 14 -7.56 -20.75 2.85
CA GLY A 14 -7.79 -19.33 2.59
C GLY A 14 -6.55 -18.51 2.23
N LEU A 15 -6.68 -17.20 2.44
CA LEU A 15 -5.66 -16.19 2.18
C LEU A 15 -5.26 -15.52 3.49
N THR A 16 -3.96 -15.43 3.77
CA THR A 16 -3.44 -14.62 4.87
C THR A 16 -2.74 -13.39 4.31
N VAL A 17 -3.10 -12.24 4.86
CA VAL A 17 -2.56 -10.93 4.51
C VAL A 17 -2.25 -10.18 5.80
N GLU A 18 -1.06 -9.56 5.88
CA GLU A 18 -0.65 -8.71 6.98
C GLU A 18 -0.72 -7.26 6.51
N ASP A 19 -1.50 -6.43 7.20
CA ASP A 19 -1.52 -4.98 6.99
C ASP A 19 -0.17 -4.39 7.44
N LEU A 20 0.34 -3.43 6.67
CA LEU A 20 1.61 -2.76 6.96
C LEU A 20 1.41 -1.29 7.35
N ASP A 21 0.21 -0.88 7.74
CA ASP A 21 -0.09 0.45 8.29
C ASP A 21 0.38 1.59 7.36
N LEU A 22 0.21 1.39 6.05
CA LEU A 22 0.49 2.38 5.01
C LEU A 22 -0.69 2.46 4.06
N ASP A 23 -1.24 3.66 3.92
CA ASP A 23 -2.44 3.88 3.13
C ASP A 23 -2.22 4.92 2.04
N LEU A 24 -2.91 4.74 0.91
CA LEU A 24 -3.06 5.76 -0.11
C LEU A 24 -4.52 6.15 -0.21
N TRP A 25 -4.80 7.44 -0.08
CA TRP A 25 -6.12 8.00 -0.32
C TRP A 25 -6.12 8.78 -1.62
N ARG A 26 -7.20 8.64 -2.40
CA ARG A 26 -7.47 9.42 -3.60
C ARG A 26 -8.87 10.02 -3.47
N SER A 27 -9.02 11.30 -3.77
CA SER A 27 -10.31 11.96 -3.77
C SER A 27 -11.25 11.33 -4.81
N ALA A 28 -12.57 11.47 -4.59
CA ALA A 28 -13.57 10.87 -5.49
C ALA A 28 -13.51 11.45 -6.91
N ASP A 29 -13.17 12.73 -7.05
CA ASP A 29 -12.94 13.39 -8.33
C ASP A 29 -11.56 13.10 -8.93
N GLY A 30 -10.69 12.41 -8.19
CA GLY A 30 -9.35 12.05 -8.61
C GLY A 30 -8.33 13.18 -8.64
N GLY A 31 -8.71 14.39 -8.19
CA GLY A 31 -7.83 15.56 -8.20
C GLY A 31 -6.76 15.54 -7.11
N GLU A 32 -6.97 14.76 -6.05
CA GLU A 32 -6.06 14.69 -4.90
C GLU A 32 -5.64 13.25 -4.61
N VAL A 33 -4.37 13.08 -4.28
CA VAL A 33 -3.76 11.82 -3.84
C VAL A 33 -2.87 12.11 -2.64
N LEU A 34 -3.13 11.43 -1.53
CA LEU A 34 -2.47 11.59 -0.24
C LEU A 34 -1.93 10.24 0.23
N ARG A 35 -0.69 10.24 0.74
CA ARG A 35 -0.17 9.15 1.57
C ARG A 35 -0.63 9.38 3.00
N LEU A 36 -1.01 8.32 3.67
CA LEU A 36 -1.49 8.35 5.05
C LEU A 36 -0.65 7.38 5.89
N ASP A 37 -0.53 7.71 7.18
CA ASP A 37 0.00 6.85 8.24
C ASP A 37 1.49 6.45 8.07
N GLU A 38 2.26 7.23 7.32
CA GLU A 38 3.72 7.03 7.14
C GLU A 38 4.50 7.06 8.48
N ASP A 39 4.00 7.81 9.47
CA ASP A 39 4.57 7.85 10.82
C ASP A 39 4.24 6.60 11.64
N GLU A 40 3.03 6.04 11.48
CA GLU A 40 2.65 4.76 12.10
C GLU A 40 3.48 3.61 11.53
N PHE A 41 3.63 3.54 10.21
CA PHE A 41 4.53 2.58 9.56
C PHE A 41 5.97 2.67 10.08
N ALA A 42 6.51 3.88 10.20
CA ALA A 42 7.85 4.11 10.71
C ALA A 42 7.98 3.67 12.18
N ALA A 43 6.95 3.90 12.99
CA ALA A 43 6.89 3.49 14.40
C ALA A 43 6.69 1.97 14.58
N GLY A 44 6.06 1.28 13.62
CA GLY A 44 5.76 -0.15 13.65
C GLY A 44 6.99 -1.07 13.64
N GLY A 45 8.19 -0.52 13.45
CA GLY A 45 9.45 -1.24 13.60
C GLY A 45 9.74 -2.25 12.48
N LEU A 46 8.92 -2.29 11.42
CA LEU A 46 9.11 -3.18 10.26
C LEU A 46 10.51 -3.03 9.67
N ALA A 47 10.97 -1.79 9.50
CA ALA A 47 12.31 -1.50 8.97
C ALA A 47 13.45 -2.12 9.80
N GLY A 48 13.24 -2.36 11.10
CA GLY A 48 14.20 -3.05 11.96
C GLY A 48 14.09 -4.58 11.90
N ARG A 49 12.85 -5.12 11.92
CA ARG A 49 12.62 -6.58 11.92
C ARG A 49 12.80 -7.24 10.55
N ASP A 50 12.40 -6.55 9.49
CA ASP A 50 12.47 -7.01 8.09
C ASP A 50 12.63 -5.80 7.15
N PRO A 51 13.88 -5.33 6.96
CA PRO A 51 14.17 -4.18 6.09
C PRO A 51 13.76 -4.41 4.63
N GLY A 52 13.79 -5.67 4.17
CA GLY A 52 13.40 -6.04 2.81
C GLY A 52 11.91 -5.82 2.60
N ALA A 53 11.08 -6.32 3.51
CA ALA A 53 9.65 -6.08 3.48
C ALA A 53 9.30 -4.59 3.59
N ALA A 54 9.98 -3.84 4.46
CA ALA A 54 9.77 -2.39 4.54
C ALA A 54 10.05 -1.67 3.23
N GLY A 55 11.16 -2.02 2.55
CA GLY A 55 11.49 -1.46 1.25
C GLY A 55 10.47 -1.81 0.17
N GLN A 56 9.96 -3.06 0.16
CA GLN A 56 8.92 -3.46 -0.78
C GLN A 56 7.59 -2.73 -0.53
N ALA A 57 7.23 -2.47 0.74
CA ALA A 57 6.04 -1.71 1.08
C ALA A 57 6.09 -0.28 0.51
N LEU A 58 7.24 0.40 0.69
CA LEU A 58 7.44 1.75 0.15
C LEU A 58 7.42 1.78 -1.39
N LEU A 59 8.06 0.81 -2.05
CA LEU A 59 8.02 0.70 -3.52
C LEU A 59 6.60 0.43 -4.03
N ALA A 60 5.81 -0.39 -3.32
CA ALA A 60 4.42 -0.63 -3.66
C ALA A 60 3.57 0.64 -3.51
N LEU A 61 3.79 1.41 -2.44
CA LEU A 61 3.13 2.70 -2.22
C LEU A 61 3.47 3.71 -3.33
N ASP A 62 4.74 3.81 -3.72
CA ASP A 62 5.19 4.66 -4.83
C ASP A 62 4.49 4.28 -6.15
N ALA A 63 4.40 2.98 -6.45
CA ALA A 63 3.75 2.49 -7.65
C ALA A 63 2.23 2.78 -7.64
N LEU A 64 1.57 2.60 -6.50
CA LEU A 64 0.15 2.94 -6.33
C LEU A 64 -0.09 4.43 -6.50
N GLU A 65 0.76 5.29 -5.94
CA GLU A 65 0.66 6.74 -6.10
C GLU A 65 0.81 7.14 -7.57
N ALA A 66 1.78 6.57 -8.29
CA ALA A 66 1.97 6.83 -9.72
C ALA A 66 0.73 6.44 -10.54
N LEU A 67 0.11 5.30 -10.22
CA LEU A 67 -1.14 4.87 -10.86
C LEU A 67 -2.29 5.82 -10.53
N ALA A 68 -2.44 6.20 -9.25
CA ALA A 68 -3.50 7.08 -8.74
C ALA A 68 -3.46 8.49 -9.33
N ARG A 69 -2.25 9.01 -9.62
CA ARG A 69 -2.03 10.31 -10.25
C ARG A 69 -2.14 10.26 -11.79
N GLY A 70 -1.99 9.09 -12.39
CA GLY A 70 -2.15 8.89 -13.83
C GLY A 70 -3.56 8.46 -14.22
N ASP A 71 -3.79 8.32 -15.52
CA ASP A 71 -5.06 7.80 -16.07
C ASP A 71 -5.22 6.28 -15.84
N GLY A 72 -4.17 5.60 -15.39
CA GLY A 72 -4.13 4.15 -15.19
C GLY A 72 -4.96 3.65 -14.01
N PHE A 73 -5.26 4.50 -13.02
CA PHE A 73 -6.06 4.08 -11.84
C PHE A 73 -7.48 3.67 -12.22
N GLY A 74 -8.09 4.33 -13.21
CA GLY A 74 -9.42 3.95 -13.69
C GLY A 74 -9.46 2.52 -14.25
N GLY A 75 -8.34 2.04 -14.81
CA GLY A 75 -8.22 0.67 -15.32
C GLY A 75 -8.09 -0.40 -14.25
N LEU A 76 -7.71 -0.05 -13.01
CA LEU A 76 -7.67 -0.98 -11.87
C LEU A 76 -9.06 -1.26 -11.28
N LEU A 77 -10.04 -0.40 -11.56
CA LEU A 77 -11.39 -0.47 -11.03
C LEU A 77 -12.41 -1.03 -12.03
N ALA A 78 -11.95 -1.42 -13.23
CA ALA A 78 -12.76 -1.90 -14.35
C ALA A 78 -12.89 -3.42 -14.39
#